data_AF-A0A3M2BNA5-F1
#
_entry.id   AF-A0A3M2BNA5-F1
#
_cell.length_a   1.000
_cell.length_b   1.000
_cell.length_c   1.000
_cell.angle_alpha   90.00
_cell.angle_beta   90.00
_cell.angle_gamma   90.00
#
_symmetry.space_group_name_H-M   'P 1'
#
loop_
_entity.id
_entity.type
_entity.pdbx_description
1 polymer ?
#
loop_
_entity_poly.entity_id
_entity_poly.type
_entity_poly.pdbx_seq_one_letter_code
_entity_poly.pdbx_strand_id
1 'polypeptide(L)'
;MSRRIHRIGDSNDGGGVITTNPTATDVFVEGAEICIEGAIGTGHPPCPIVPVHCGGAWQTVSSGTNVFAKGIRVIAESDIDTCGHVRIGGALNTTMA
;
A
#
# COMPACT_ATOMS: atom_id res chain seq x y z
N MET A 1 -0.67 18.36 4.69
CA MET A 1 0.46 17.84 5.48
C MET A 1 1.08 16.71 4.68
N SER A 2 2.40 16.59 4.70
CA SER A 2 3.10 15.55 3.94
C SER A 2 2.85 14.15 4.52
N ARG A 3 2.61 13.16 3.65
CA ARG A 3 2.32 11.76 4.02
C ARG A 3 3.43 10.86 3.54
N ARG A 4 3.88 9.89 4.34
CA ARG A 4 4.96 8.97 3.96
C ARG A 4 4.54 8.07 2.81
N ILE A 5 5.44 7.85 1.85
CA ILE A 5 5.19 6.95 0.71
C ILE A 5 5.24 5.51 1.20
N HIS A 6 4.25 4.70 0.82
CA HIS A 6 4.29 3.26 1.04
C HIS A 6 5.05 2.55 -0.08
N ARG A 7 5.68 1.44 0.29
CA ARG A 7 6.49 0.57 -0.57
C ARG A 7 6.05 -0.87 -0.42
N ILE A 8 6.50 -1.71 -1.34
CA ILE A 8 6.43 -3.16 -1.15
C ILE A 8 7.14 -3.51 0.17
N GLY A 9 6.47 -4.30 1.02
CA GLY A 9 6.93 -4.66 2.36
C GLY A 9 6.39 -3.78 3.50
N ASP A 10 5.75 -2.65 3.23
CA ASP A 10 5.13 -1.84 4.29
C ASP A 10 3.76 -2.43 4.70
N SER A 11 3.34 -2.19 5.95
CA SER A 11 2.15 -2.80 6.58
C SER A 11 0.93 -1.86 6.66
N ASN A 12 -0.27 -2.42 6.82
CA ASN A 12 -1.45 -1.69 7.30
C ASN A 12 -1.65 -1.95 8.81
N ASP A 13 -2.61 -1.26 9.42
CA ASP A 13 -2.95 -1.40 10.85
C ASP A 13 -3.66 -2.73 11.21
N GLY A 14 -4.08 -3.51 10.21
CA GLY A 14 -4.62 -4.87 10.37
C GLY A 14 -3.57 -5.98 10.32
N GLY A 15 -2.31 -5.66 10.02
CA GLY A 15 -1.20 -6.61 9.87
C GLY A 15 -0.97 -7.14 8.45
N GLY A 16 -1.71 -6.64 7.45
CA GLY A 16 -1.48 -6.95 6.04
C GLY A 16 -0.25 -6.22 5.50
N VAL A 17 0.64 -6.95 4.82
CA VAL A 17 1.90 -6.44 4.24
C VAL A 17 1.81 -6.43 2.73
N ILE A 18 2.16 -5.31 2.08
CA ILE A 18 2.13 -5.21 0.61
C ILE A 18 3.19 -6.13 0.01
N THR A 19 2.83 -6.94 -0.98
CA THR A 19 3.77 -7.87 -1.65
C THR A 19 3.92 -7.60 -3.13
N THR A 20 2.92 -7.02 -3.79
CA THR A 20 2.90 -6.99 -5.26
C THR A 20 2.10 -5.80 -5.79
N ASN A 21 2.71 -5.02 -6.68
CA ASN A 21 2.03 -4.00 -7.47
C ASN A 21 1.30 -4.64 -8.67
N PRO A 22 0.20 -4.03 -9.16
CA PRO A 22 -0.46 -4.49 -10.39
C PRO A 22 0.42 -4.35 -11.63
N THR A 23 1.39 -3.44 -11.61
CA THR A 23 2.44 -3.29 -12.61
C THR A 23 3.74 -2.83 -11.93
N ALA A 24 4.88 -3.29 -12.43
CA ALA A 24 6.16 -2.81 -11.95
C ALA A 24 6.31 -1.32 -12.25
N THR A 25 6.68 -0.56 -11.22
CA THR A 25 6.92 0.89 -11.30
C THR A 25 8.35 1.20 -11.70
N ASP A 26 9.30 0.30 -11.40
CA ASP A 26 10.76 0.52 -11.48
C ASP A 26 11.25 1.74 -10.67
N VAL A 27 10.45 2.23 -9.73
CA VAL A 27 10.77 3.37 -8.88
C VAL A 27 10.96 2.87 -7.45
N PHE A 28 12.14 3.11 -6.90
CA PHE A 28 12.53 2.61 -5.58
C PHE A 28 12.75 3.78 -4.63
N VAL A 29 12.24 3.64 -3.41
CA VAL A 29 12.46 4.56 -2.30
C VAL A 29 13.06 3.76 -1.16
N GLU A 30 14.23 4.22 -0.67
CA GLU A 30 14.92 3.57 0.44
C GLU A 30 15.14 2.05 0.21
N GLY A 31 15.42 1.66 -1.03
CA GLY A 31 15.73 0.28 -1.40
C GLY A 31 14.52 -0.63 -1.67
N ALA A 32 13.28 -0.16 -1.50
CA ALA A 32 12.08 -0.92 -1.84
C ALA A 32 11.23 -0.20 -2.90
N GLU A 33 10.59 -0.97 -3.77
CA GLU A 33 9.75 -0.43 -4.83
C GLU A 33 8.55 0.30 -4.23
N ILE A 34 8.20 1.48 -4.76
CA ILE A 34 7.03 2.23 -4.28
C ILE A 34 5.73 1.45 -4.55
N CYS A 35 4.76 1.60 -3.66
CA CYS A 35 3.44 1.02 -3.80
C CYS A 35 2.54 1.93 -4.62
N ILE A 36 1.81 1.35 -5.57
CA ILE A 36 0.79 2.04 -6.35
C ILE A 36 -0.59 1.43 -6.08
N GLU A 37 -1.63 2.22 -6.36
CA GLU A 37 -3.03 1.81 -6.22
C GLU A 37 -3.33 0.50 -6.94
N GLY A 38 -4.15 -0.35 -6.30
CA GLY A 38 -4.42 -1.71 -6.72
C GLY A 38 -3.38 -2.76 -6.29
N ALA A 39 -2.32 -2.39 -5.56
CA ALA A 39 -1.37 -3.35 -5.01
C ALA A 39 -2.05 -4.28 -4.01
N ILE A 40 -1.55 -5.51 -3.94
CA ILE A 40 -2.04 -6.58 -3.07
C ILE A 40 -0.98 -6.99 -2.05
N GLY A 41 -1.38 -7.82 -1.08
CA GLY A 41 -0.46 -8.27 -0.05
C GLY A 41 -0.83 -9.55 0.67
N THR A 42 -0.19 -9.76 1.83
CA THR A 42 -0.34 -10.94 2.67
C THR A 42 -1.74 -11.05 3.28
N GLY A 43 -2.11 -12.27 3.68
CA GLY A 43 -3.27 -12.47 4.54
C GLY A 43 -2.99 -12.04 5.97
N HIS A 44 -4.03 -11.62 6.68
CA HIS A 44 -3.98 -11.32 8.11
C HIS A 44 -5.28 -11.76 8.80
N PRO A 45 -5.32 -11.92 10.14
CA PRO A 45 -6.56 -12.23 10.84
C PRO A 45 -7.66 -11.22 10.48
N PRO A 46 -8.92 -11.66 10.33
CA PRO A 46 -9.45 -13.00 10.61
C PRO A 46 -9.47 -13.95 9.39
N CYS A 47 -8.61 -13.82 8.38
CA CYS A 47 -8.48 -14.85 7.33
C CYS A 47 -8.22 -16.24 7.95
N PRO A 48 -8.89 -17.32 7.49
CA PRO A 48 -9.77 -17.43 6.33
C PRO A 48 -11.26 -17.13 6.58
N ILE A 49 -11.67 -16.77 7.79
CA ILE A 49 -13.08 -16.54 8.16
C ILE A 49 -13.69 -15.38 7.35
N VAL A 50 -12.92 -14.31 7.15
CA VAL A 50 -13.33 -13.18 6.33
C VAL A 50 -12.42 -13.11 5.10
N PRO A 51 -12.91 -13.55 3.92
CA PRO A 51 -12.07 -13.69 2.72
C PRO A 51 -11.35 -12.42 2.27
N VAL A 52 -11.92 -11.22 2.53
CA VAL A 52 -11.26 -9.95 2.17
C VAL A 52 -9.94 -9.71 2.91
N HIS A 53 -9.70 -10.40 4.04
CA HIS A 53 -8.44 -10.31 4.79
C HIS A 53 -7.41 -11.35 4.32
N CYS A 54 -7.74 -12.18 3.35
CA CYS A 54 -6.82 -13.19 2.84
C CYS A 54 -5.84 -12.60 1.83
N GLY A 55 -4.71 -13.31 1.66
CA GLY A 55 -3.65 -12.88 0.76
C GLY A 55 -4.16 -12.72 -0.66
N GLY A 56 -3.80 -11.60 -1.30
CA GLY A 56 -4.24 -11.26 -2.65
C GLY A 56 -5.70 -10.82 -2.79
N ALA A 57 -6.52 -10.84 -1.73
CA ALA A 57 -7.94 -10.50 -1.81
C ALA A 57 -8.21 -9.00 -1.62
N TRP A 58 -7.42 -8.32 -0.79
CA TRP A 58 -7.50 -6.88 -0.59
C TRP A 58 -6.55 -6.13 -1.52
N GLN A 59 -6.89 -4.88 -1.81
CA GLN A 59 -6.12 -3.97 -2.64
C GLN A 59 -5.92 -2.63 -1.93
N THR A 60 -4.77 -1.99 -2.13
CA THR A 60 -4.53 -0.62 -1.68
C THR A 60 -5.35 0.37 -2.52
N VAL A 61 -5.95 1.38 -1.88
CA VAL A 61 -6.76 2.42 -2.51
C VAL A 61 -6.24 3.79 -2.09
N SER A 62 -5.90 4.63 -3.07
CA SER A 62 -5.38 5.97 -2.76
C SER A 62 -6.53 6.91 -2.38
N SER A 63 -6.35 7.70 -1.33
CA SER A 63 -7.32 8.69 -0.86
C SER A 63 -7.17 10.06 -1.54
N GLY A 64 -6.63 10.11 -2.76
CA GLY A 64 -6.56 11.34 -3.57
C GLY A 64 -5.16 11.96 -3.70
N THR A 65 -4.10 11.15 -3.73
CA THR A 65 -2.75 11.64 -3.97
C THR A 65 -2.59 12.15 -5.40
N ASN A 66 -1.87 13.26 -5.63
CA ASN A 66 -1.58 13.77 -6.98
C ASN A 66 -0.24 13.28 -7.52
N VAL A 67 0.33 12.24 -6.90
CA VAL A 67 1.61 11.64 -7.29
C VAL A 67 1.33 10.34 -8.02
N PHE A 68 1.90 10.20 -9.21
CA PHE A 68 1.64 9.07 -10.09
C PHE A 68 2.95 8.38 -10.48
N ALA A 69 2.91 7.06 -10.56
CA ALA A 69 3.95 6.24 -11.16
C ALA A 69 3.31 5.37 -12.24
N LYS A 70 3.86 5.41 -13.46
CA LYS A 70 3.29 4.75 -14.66
C LYS A 70 1.80 5.10 -14.88
N GLY A 71 1.37 6.30 -14.48
CA GLY A 71 -0.01 6.77 -14.59
C GLY A 71 -0.96 6.29 -13.50
N ILE A 72 -0.49 5.54 -12.50
CA ILE A 72 -1.28 5.04 -11.37
C ILE A 72 -0.88 5.79 -10.10
N ARG A 73 -1.85 6.10 -9.23
CA ARG A 73 -1.60 6.85 -7.99
C ARG A 73 -0.66 6.09 -7.06
N VAL A 74 0.29 6.80 -6.47
CA VAL A 74 1.18 6.26 -5.44
C VAL A 74 0.45 6.25 -4.10
N ILE A 75 0.66 5.20 -3.31
CA ILE A 75 0.04 4.99 -2.00
C ILE A 75 0.85 5.66 -0.89
N ALA A 76 0.15 6.29 0.06
CA ALA A 76 0.70 6.97 1.24
C ALA A 76 0.15 6.39 2.54
N GLU A 77 0.83 6.74 3.63
CA GLU A 77 0.30 6.67 4.98
C GLU A 77 -1.10 7.31 5.06
N SER A 78 -2.03 6.66 5.77
CA SER A 78 -3.46 6.99 5.88
C SER A 78 -4.32 6.70 4.65
N ASP A 79 -3.77 6.13 3.56
CA ASP A 79 -4.60 5.52 2.52
C ASP A 79 -5.27 4.26 3.08
N ILE A 80 -6.27 3.71 2.38
CA ILE A 80 -7.07 2.59 2.87
C ILE A 80 -6.91 1.38 1.96
N ASP A 81 -6.96 0.19 2.53
CA ASP A 81 -7.09 -1.06 1.78
C ASP A 81 -8.57 -1.42 1.62
N THR A 82 -8.94 -2.19 0.60
CA THR A 82 -10.35 -2.61 0.39
C THR A 82 -10.89 -3.49 1.52
N CYS A 83 -10.03 -4.00 2.42
CA CYS A 83 -10.44 -4.67 3.67
C CYS A 83 -10.79 -3.71 4.82
N GLY A 84 -10.66 -2.39 4.62
CA GLY A 84 -11.02 -1.34 5.57
C GLY A 84 -9.88 -0.87 6.48
N HIS A 85 -8.70 -1.48 6.39
CA HIS A 85 -7.52 -1.12 7.19
C HIS A 85 -6.74 0.03 6.56
N VAL A 86 -6.15 0.88 7.40
CA VAL A 86 -5.39 2.04 6.95
C VAL A 86 -3.90 1.73 6.84
N ARG A 87 -3.25 2.34 5.85
CA ARG A 87 -1.81 2.29 5.64
C ARG A 87 -1.11 3.05 6.76
N ILE A 88 -0.20 2.38 7.47
CA ILE A 88 0.57 2.98 8.57
C ILE A 88 2.06 2.84 8.30
N GLY A 89 2.86 3.85 8.65
CA GLY A 89 4.29 3.79 8.37
C GLY A 89 4.63 4.34 6.99
N GLY A 90 5.43 3.59 6.24
CA GLY A 90 6.01 4.01 4.96
C GLY A 90 7.48 4.43 5.08
N ALA A 91 8.02 4.99 3.99
CA ALA A 91 9.37 5.51 3.90
C ALA A 91 9.65 6.56 4.98
N LEU A 92 10.80 6.46 5.66
CA LEU A 92 11.13 7.31 6.80
C LEU A 92 11.42 8.76 6.40
N ASN A 93 12.07 8.94 5.24
CA ASN A 93 12.59 10.23 4.80
C ASN A 93 11.96 10.75 3.51
N THR A 94 10.97 10.03 2.97
CA THR A 94 10.32 10.39 1.70
C THR A 94 8.81 10.48 1.88
N THR A 95 8.26 11.66 1.58
CA THR A 95 6.84 11.96 1.71
C THR A 95 6.29 12.58 0.45
N MET A 96 4.97 12.51 0.26
CA MET A 96 4.22 13.28 -0.74
C MET A 96 3.33 14.33 -0.09
N ALA A 97 3.10 15.45 -0.78
CA ALA A 97 2.34 16.61 -0.30
C ALA A 97 1.15 16.92 -1.22
#